data_AF-A0A1D8UVM2-F1
#
_entry.id   AF-A0A1D8UVM2-F1
#
_cell.length_a   1.000
_cell.length_b   1.000
_cell.length_c   1.000
_cell.angle_alpha   90.00
_cell.angle_beta   90.00
_cell.angle_gamma   90.00
#
_symmetry.space_group_name_H-M   'P 1'
#
loop_
_entity.id
_entity.type
_entity.pdbx_description
1 polymer ?
#
loop_
_entity_poly.entity_id
_entity_poly.type
_entity_poly.pdbx_seq_one_letter_code
_entity_poly.pdbx_strand_id
1 'polypeptide(L)'
;MQGSALLKDVTIDGQPVSTLYDRWQPTALVPLSEDATCLTMAEPESGRHAVWYLNAQKRYCGSHIEVTEHLSADDVLAPLAPIFDELARTSLATLPPAAPPEMAALPPFLAIELASAWVVRNLANTAIVPVSRPESDGTVSGPDGLAISNASLHRMLESRLGDGPLVVPSPFTGAPLRTQLSFALDHLLIHRFYDPEQKAAFYLIWPERDRDRKAIFYSPLSRLIVSDLPGAGLIPGRILGWYLSHPEHVRTVAEAPIFEARDYGLGQASKLKDGPAQSSAEQIPPRQPHGEAISDSWTFLRETAAGKTSSAALLPSTKAPEPITSRKTGQESGLLRRLRSFFQKK
;
A
#
# COMPACT_ATOMS: atom_id res chain seq x y z
N MET A 1 32.07 -0.94 -17.97
CA MET A 1 31.38 -0.07 -18.97
C MET A 1 30.01 -0.63 -19.41
N GLN A 2 29.24 -1.29 -18.54
CA GLN A 2 27.91 -1.83 -18.92
C GLN A 2 26.78 -0.77 -18.88
N GLY A 3 26.87 0.27 -18.04
CA GLY A 3 25.82 1.29 -17.89
C GLY A 3 25.56 2.14 -19.14
N SER A 4 26.57 2.38 -19.99
CA SER A 4 26.41 3.19 -21.22
C SER A 4 25.51 2.51 -22.26
N ALA A 5 25.38 1.18 -22.25
CA ALA A 5 24.54 0.46 -23.20
C ALA A 5 23.04 0.62 -22.89
N LEU A 6 22.68 0.75 -21.61
CA LEU A 6 21.29 0.92 -21.17
C LEU A 6 20.74 2.31 -21.44
N LEU A 7 21.60 3.33 -21.55
CA LEU A 7 21.23 4.68 -21.95
C LEU A 7 21.22 4.88 -23.47
N LYS A 8 21.57 3.85 -24.24
CA LYS A 8 21.63 3.96 -25.69
C LYS A 8 20.26 4.36 -26.25
N ASP A 9 20.26 5.44 -27.02
CA ASP A 9 19.10 6.06 -27.66
C ASP A 9 18.08 6.70 -26.69
N VAL A 10 18.39 6.76 -25.39
CA VAL A 10 17.56 7.48 -24.41
C VAL A 10 17.73 8.98 -24.62
N THR A 11 16.61 9.72 -24.64
CA THR A 11 16.62 11.17 -24.84
C THR A 11 15.79 11.91 -23.79
N ILE A 12 16.24 13.11 -23.43
CA ILE A 12 15.52 14.10 -22.62
C ILE A 12 15.43 15.37 -23.46
N ASP A 13 14.22 15.92 -23.66
CA ASP A 13 13.99 17.11 -24.48
C ASP A 13 14.65 17.05 -25.88
N GLY A 14 14.65 15.84 -26.46
CA GLY A 14 15.26 15.55 -27.76
C GLY A 14 16.80 15.45 -27.77
N GLN A 15 17.46 15.61 -26.62
CA GLN A 15 18.91 15.46 -26.48
C GLN A 15 19.29 14.06 -25.98
N PRO A 16 20.32 13.41 -26.54
CA PRO A 16 20.76 12.10 -26.09
C PRO A 16 21.38 12.15 -24.70
N VAL A 17 21.04 11.19 -23.86
CA VAL A 17 21.56 11.07 -22.49
C VAL A 17 22.79 10.17 -22.50
N SER A 18 23.96 10.74 -22.21
CA SER A 18 25.22 9.99 -22.09
C SER A 18 25.55 9.61 -20.64
N THR A 19 25.04 10.39 -19.68
CA THR A 19 25.25 10.24 -18.24
C THR A 19 23.98 10.66 -17.49
N LEU A 20 23.71 10.00 -16.37
CA LEU A 20 22.63 10.37 -15.44
C LEU A 20 23.16 11.42 -14.44
N TYR A 21 22.53 11.51 -13.27
CA TYR A 21 23.06 12.22 -12.12
C TYR A 21 24.35 11.58 -11.59
N ASP A 22 25.18 12.39 -10.94
CA ASP A 22 26.38 11.91 -10.24
C ASP A 22 26.03 10.75 -9.29
N ARG A 23 26.81 9.68 -9.36
CA ARG A 23 26.70 8.42 -8.57
C ARG A 23 25.55 7.48 -8.95
N TRP A 24 24.63 7.88 -9.82
CA TRP A 24 23.54 7.01 -10.27
C TRP A 24 23.97 6.16 -11.46
N GLN A 25 23.67 4.85 -11.37
CA GLN A 25 24.02 3.88 -12.41
C GLN A 25 22.78 3.21 -12.99
N PRO A 26 22.63 3.17 -14.33
CA PRO A 26 21.61 2.36 -14.98
C PRO A 26 21.76 0.89 -14.61
N THR A 27 20.67 0.25 -14.18
CA THR A 27 20.66 -1.14 -13.72
C THR A 27 19.98 -2.07 -14.71
N ALA A 28 18.77 -1.73 -15.16
CA ALA A 28 18.02 -2.52 -16.13
C ALA A 28 17.00 -1.69 -16.91
N LEU A 29 16.68 -2.13 -18.12
CA LEU A 29 15.51 -1.68 -18.89
C LEU A 29 14.43 -2.76 -18.79
N VAL A 30 13.29 -2.41 -18.21
CA VAL A 30 12.17 -3.32 -17.95
C VAL A 30 11.01 -2.95 -18.87
N PRO A 31 10.63 -3.79 -19.84
CA PRO A 31 9.46 -3.54 -20.67
C PRO A 31 8.20 -3.64 -19.79
N LEU A 32 7.33 -2.63 -19.86
CA LEU A 32 6.07 -2.59 -19.11
C LEU A 32 4.87 -2.79 -20.04
N SER A 33 4.90 -2.16 -21.21
CA SER A 33 3.92 -2.33 -22.28
C SER A 33 4.60 -2.19 -23.65
N GLU A 34 3.84 -2.26 -24.75
CA GLU A 34 4.37 -1.97 -26.09
C GLU A 34 4.92 -0.54 -26.19
N ASP A 35 4.29 0.40 -25.48
CA ASP A 35 4.60 1.82 -25.55
C ASP A 35 5.43 2.34 -24.38
N ALA A 36 5.65 1.52 -23.34
CA ALA A 36 6.33 1.95 -22.12
C ALA A 36 7.43 0.99 -21.67
N THR A 37 8.60 1.56 -21.40
CA THR A 37 9.73 0.87 -20.76
C THR A 37 10.17 1.65 -19.54
N CYS A 38 10.54 0.94 -18.48
CA CYS A 38 11.10 1.54 -17.28
C CYS A 38 12.61 1.31 -17.22
N LEU A 39 13.37 2.41 -17.22
CA LEU A 39 14.79 2.38 -16.89
C LEU A 39 14.94 2.45 -15.37
N THR A 40 15.52 1.41 -14.80
CA THR A 40 15.83 1.33 -13.38
C THR A 40 17.26 1.76 -13.12
N MET A 41 17.48 2.45 -12.00
CA MET A 41 18.77 3.00 -11.61
C MET A 41 19.02 2.74 -10.12
N ALA A 42 20.30 2.64 -9.76
CA ALA A 42 20.73 2.50 -8.38
C ALA A 42 21.88 3.47 -8.06
N GLU A 43 21.91 3.97 -6.84
CA GLU A 43 23.07 4.65 -6.24
C GLU A 43 23.78 3.65 -5.33
N PRO A 44 24.92 3.04 -5.75
CA PRO A 44 25.51 1.90 -5.04
C PRO A 44 25.92 2.18 -3.59
N GLU A 45 26.33 3.40 -3.28
CA GLU A 45 26.81 3.78 -1.94
C GLU A 45 25.67 3.85 -0.91
N SER A 46 24.50 4.34 -1.33
CA SER A 46 23.34 4.52 -0.46
C SER A 46 22.33 3.37 -0.55
N GLY A 47 22.42 2.55 -1.59
CA GLY A 47 21.43 1.53 -1.92
C GLY A 47 20.11 2.12 -2.42
N ARG A 48 20.06 3.42 -2.75
CA ARG A 48 18.83 4.05 -3.26
C ARG A 48 18.53 3.58 -4.68
N HIS A 49 17.25 3.50 -4.99
CA HIS A 49 16.74 3.13 -6.30
C HIS A 49 15.89 4.26 -6.88
N ALA A 50 15.87 4.35 -8.21
CA ALA A 50 15.05 5.29 -8.95
C ALA A 50 14.60 4.66 -10.28
N VAL A 51 13.54 5.22 -10.85
CA VAL A 51 12.96 4.79 -12.13
C VAL A 51 12.81 5.98 -13.05
N TRP A 52 13.00 5.74 -14.34
CA TRP A 52 12.57 6.63 -15.42
C TRP A 52 11.62 5.86 -16.32
N TYR A 53 10.43 6.42 -16.54
CA TYR A 53 9.50 5.93 -17.54
C TYR A 53 9.89 6.52 -18.88
N LEU A 54 10.01 5.63 -19.87
CA LEU A 54 10.39 5.93 -21.23
C LEU A 54 9.27 5.48 -22.16
N ASN A 55 8.97 6.26 -23.18
CA ASN A 55 8.02 5.84 -24.21
C ASN A 55 8.66 4.89 -25.24
N ALA A 56 7.89 4.45 -26.25
CA ALA A 56 8.35 3.60 -27.35
C ALA A 56 9.58 4.14 -28.10
N GLN A 57 9.79 5.46 -28.14
CA GLN A 57 10.95 6.11 -28.75
C GLN A 57 12.10 6.36 -27.75
N LYS A 58 12.05 5.75 -26.57
CA LYS A 58 12.98 5.94 -25.45
C LYS A 58 13.14 7.39 -25.00
N ARG A 59 12.09 8.20 -25.17
CA ARG A 59 12.05 9.56 -24.62
C ARG A 59 11.66 9.48 -23.15
N TYR A 60 12.36 10.24 -22.32
CA TYR A 60 12.00 10.40 -20.92
C TYR A 60 10.61 11.03 -20.78
N CYS A 61 9.76 10.37 -20.01
CA CYS A 61 8.39 10.78 -19.74
C CYS A 61 8.18 11.19 -18.29
N GLY A 62 8.98 10.67 -17.35
CA GLY A 62 8.83 11.01 -15.94
C GLY A 62 9.60 10.07 -15.03
N SER A 63 9.77 10.49 -13.77
CA SER A 63 10.43 9.68 -12.74
C SER A 63 9.44 8.96 -11.82
N HIS A 64 8.13 9.21 -11.98
CA HIS A 64 7.07 8.51 -11.27
C HIS A 64 5.88 8.32 -12.20
N ILE A 65 5.20 7.19 -12.08
CA ILE A 65 4.07 6.82 -12.94
C ILE A 65 2.90 7.83 -12.88
N GLU A 66 2.71 8.52 -11.75
CA GLU A 66 1.63 9.50 -11.58
C GLU A 66 1.91 10.87 -12.22
N VAL A 67 3.15 11.12 -12.65
CA VAL A 67 3.56 12.41 -13.22
C VAL A 67 4.24 12.24 -14.57
N THR A 68 3.90 11.18 -15.30
CA THR A 68 4.43 10.96 -16.64
C THR A 68 3.80 11.89 -17.67
N GLU A 69 4.63 12.52 -18.48
CA GLU A 69 4.26 13.24 -19.67
C GLU A 69 4.25 12.28 -20.87
N HIS A 70 3.25 12.40 -21.74
CA HIS A 70 3.13 11.59 -22.97
C HIS A 70 3.01 10.08 -22.77
N LEU A 71 2.84 9.61 -21.53
CA LEU A 71 2.44 8.24 -21.18
C LEU A 71 1.30 8.31 -20.17
N SER A 72 0.28 7.48 -20.35
CA SER A 72 -0.78 7.31 -19.35
C SER A 72 -0.36 6.23 -18.35
N ALA A 73 -0.55 6.50 -17.06
CA ALA A 73 -0.40 5.49 -16.02
C ALA A 73 -1.27 4.25 -16.28
N ASP A 74 -2.48 4.45 -16.84
CA ASP A 74 -3.39 3.34 -17.14
C ASP A 74 -2.83 2.46 -18.27
N ASP A 75 -2.16 3.03 -19.27
CA ASP A 75 -1.53 2.26 -20.35
C ASP A 75 -0.31 1.48 -19.84
N VAL A 76 0.44 2.06 -18.90
CA VAL A 76 1.57 1.39 -18.24
C VAL A 76 1.08 0.23 -17.35
N LEU A 77 -0.06 0.42 -16.66
CA LEU A 77 -0.60 -0.57 -15.72
C LEU A 77 -1.47 -1.63 -16.39
N ALA A 78 -2.06 -1.37 -17.57
CA ALA A 78 -3.00 -2.28 -18.22
C ALA A 78 -2.46 -3.71 -18.40
N PRO A 79 -1.20 -3.94 -18.80
CA PRO A 79 -0.65 -5.29 -18.92
C PRO A 79 -0.49 -6.02 -17.58
N LEU A 80 -0.30 -5.26 -16.49
CA LEU A 80 -0.10 -5.81 -15.14
C LEU A 80 -1.41 -5.91 -14.34
N ALA A 81 -2.46 -5.21 -14.77
CA ALA A 81 -3.73 -5.15 -14.06
C ALA A 81 -4.33 -6.54 -13.76
N PRO A 82 -4.34 -7.52 -14.68
CA PRO A 82 -4.87 -8.86 -14.38
C PRO A 82 -4.11 -9.57 -13.25
N ILE A 83 -2.79 -9.37 -13.19
CA ILE A 83 -1.92 -9.96 -12.16
C ILE A 83 -2.20 -9.31 -10.80
N PHE A 84 -2.30 -7.97 -10.77
CA PHE A 84 -2.66 -7.25 -9.55
C PHE A 84 -4.06 -7.61 -9.06
N ASP A 85 -5.03 -7.74 -9.96
CA ASP A 85 -6.38 -8.20 -9.65
C ASP A 85 -6.36 -9.59 -9.01
N GLU A 86 -5.63 -10.53 -9.60
CA GLU A 86 -5.51 -11.89 -9.07
C GLU A 86 -4.85 -11.91 -7.70
N LEU A 87 -3.70 -11.24 -7.54
CA LEU A 87 -3.00 -11.16 -6.25
C LEU A 87 -3.84 -10.45 -5.18
N ALA A 88 -4.59 -9.40 -5.55
CA ALA A 88 -5.48 -8.69 -4.63
C ALA A 88 -6.65 -9.59 -4.18
N ARG A 89 -7.27 -10.33 -5.10
CA ARG A 89 -8.37 -11.25 -4.76
C ARG A 89 -7.90 -12.49 -4.02
N THR A 90 -6.67 -12.94 -4.24
CA THR A 90 -6.12 -14.19 -3.68
C THR A 90 -5.15 -13.90 -2.55
N SER A 91 -3.85 -13.78 -2.84
CA SER A 91 -2.76 -13.62 -1.86
C SER A 91 -3.02 -12.54 -0.81
N LEU A 92 -3.59 -11.41 -1.22
CA LEU A 92 -3.91 -10.29 -0.34
C LEU A 92 -5.13 -10.59 0.52
N ALA A 93 -6.26 -10.96 -0.08
CA ALA A 93 -7.56 -11.05 0.59
C ALA A 93 -7.90 -12.40 1.22
N THR A 94 -7.31 -13.49 0.73
CA THR A 94 -7.61 -14.88 1.11
C THR A 94 -6.37 -15.76 0.90
N LEU A 95 -6.52 -17.05 0.61
CA LEU A 95 -5.39 -17.93 0.27
C LEU A 95 -4.92 -17.72 -1.18
N PRO A 96 -3.59 -17.77 -1.42
CA PRO A 96 -3.04 -17.77 -2.77
C PRO A 96 -3.43 -19.04 -3.54
N PRO A 97 -3.50 -19.00 -4.88
CA PRO A 97 -3.68 -20.17 -5.72
C PRO A 97 -2.46 -21.11 -5.63
N ALA A 98 -2.62 -22.38 -5.98
CA ALA A 98 -1.53 -23.38 -5.87
C ALA A 98 -0.34 -23.09 -6.81
N ALA A 99 -0.56 -22.34 -7.90
CA ALA A 99 0.49 -21.91 -8.82
C ALA A 99 0.52 -20.38 -8.86
N PRO A 100 1.67 -19.72 -8.64
CA PRO A 100 1.78 -18.27 -8.81
C PRO A 100 1.58 -17.89 -10.28
N PRO A 101 1.09 -16.68 -10.57
CA PRO A 101 1.04 -16.16 -11.93
C PRO A 101 2.45 -16.11 -12.53
N GLU A 102 2.60 -16.58 -13.78
CA GLU A 102 3.86 -16.47 -14.51
C GLU A 102 4.13 -15.01 -14.88
N MET A 103 5.29 -14.49 -14.49
CA MET A 103 5.64 -13.09 -14.71
C MET A 103 7.15 -12.91 -14.74
N ALA A 104 7.60 -11.95 -15.56
CA ALA A 104 8.98 -11.51 -15.55
C ALA A 104 9.33 -10.89 -14.19
N ALA A 105 10.50 -11.24 -13.65
CA ALA A 105 10.93 -10.72 -12.36
C ALA A 105 11.07 -9.19 -12.40
N LEU A 106 10.19 -8.50 -11.68
CA LEU A 106 10.26 -7.04 -11.48
C LEU A 106 11.11 -6.73 -10.24
N PRO A 107 12.02 -5.74 -10.31
CA PRO A 107 12.71 -5.25 -9.12
C PRO A 107 11.71 -4.81 -8.04
N PRO A 108 11.94 -5.13 -6.75
CA PRO A 108 10.97 -4.90 -5.69
C PRO A 108 10.43 -3.47 -5.59
N PHE A 109 11.30 -2.46 -5.73
CA PHE A 109 10.87 -1.06 -5.67
C PHE A 109 9.94 -0.68 -6.84
N LEU A 110 10.21 -1.20 -8.05
CA LEU A 110 9.35 -0.97 -9.22
C LEU A 110 8.02 -1.71 -9.06
N ALA A 111 8.03 -2.94 -8.57
CA ALA A 111 6.82 -3.70 -8.27
C ALA A 111 5.92 -2.97 -7.26
N ILE A 112 6.50 -2.39 -6.20
CA ILE A 112 5.79 -1.60 -5.19
C ILE A 112 5.22 -0.31 -5.79
N GLU A 113 5.98 0.40 -6.63
CA GLU A 113 5.50 1.62 -7.28
C GLU A 113 4.28 1.35 -8.17
N LEU A 114 4.39 0.34 -9.05
CA LEU A 114 3.31 -0.07 -9.95
C LEU A 114 2.09 -0.59 -9.18
N ALA A 115 2.31 -1.41 -8.15
CA ALA A 115 1.23 -1.91 -7.30
C ALA A 115 0.54 -0.78 -6.53
N SER A 116 1.28 0.21 -6.06
CA SER A 116 0.72 1.37 -5.34
C SER A 116 -0.14 2.23 -6.26
N ALA A 117 0.34 2.51 -7.46
CA ALA A 117 -0.44 3.23 -8.48
C ALA A 117 -1.72 2.48 -8.86
N TRP A 118 -1.64 1.15 -9.01
CA TRP A 118 -2.80 0.31 -9.25
C TRP A 118 -3.80 0.32 -8.09
N VAL A 119 -3.33 0.22 -6.84
CA VAL A 119 -4.16 0.24 -5.62
C VAL A 119 -4.93 1.54 -5.47
N VAL A 120 -4.30 2.69 -5.75
CA VAL A 120 -4.98 4.00 -5.66
C VAL A 120 -6.19 4.06 -6.61
N ARG A 121 -6.09 3.43 -7.78
CA ARG A 121 -7.16 3.37 -8.78
C ARG A 121 -8.24 2.35 -8.44
N ASN A 122 -7.86 1.18 -7.91
CA ASN A 122 -8.75 0.01 -7.83
C ASN A 122 -9.26 -0.29 -6.41
N LEU A 123 -8.56 0.16 -5.37
CA LEU A 123 -8.93 -0.06 -3.96
C LEU A 123 -9.30 1.25 -3.24
N ALA A 124 -9.73 2.27 -4.00
CA ALA A 124 -10.12 3.59 -3.48
C ALA A 124 -11.23 3.53 -2.41
N ASN A 125 -12.05 2.48 -2.42
CA ASN A 125 -13.11 2.26 -1.43
C ASN A 125 -12.62 1.67 -0.10
N THR A 126 -11.31 1.63 0.14
CA THR A 126 -10.76 1.19 1.43
C THR A 126 -10.89 2.33 2.45
N ALA A 127 -11.68 2.10 3.51
CA ALA A 127 -11.81 3.04 4.61
C ALA A 127 -10.54 3.06 5.46
N ILE A 128 -10.02 4.26 5.72
CA ILE A 128 -8.90 4.47 6.66
C ILE A 128 -9.47 5.15 7.90
N VAL A 129 -9.28 4.54 9.06
CA VAL A 129 -9.79 5.04 10.34
C VAL A 129 -8.68 5.14 11.38
N PRO A 130 -8.74 6.13 12.28
CA PRO A 130 -7.72 6.29 13.32
C PRO A 130 -7.83 5.19 14.39
N VAL A 131 -6.73 4.93 15.08
CA VAL A 131 -6.61 3.87 16.11
C VAL A 131 -7.48 4.16 17.34
N SER A 132 -7.87 5.42 17.56
CA SER A 132 -8.79 5.85 18.62
C SER A 132 -10.27 5.60 18.32
N ARG A 133 -10.64 5.27 17.08
CA ARG A 133 -12.05 5.05 16.70
C ARG A 133 -12.75 3.84 17.37
N PRO A 134 -12.09 2.70 17.65
CA PRO A 134 -12.76 1.50 18.18
C PRO A 134 -13.25 1.58 19.65
N GLU A 135 -13.46 2.75 20.24
CA GLU A 135 -13.60 2.89 21.71
C GLU A 135 -15.00 2.69 22.30
N SER A 136 -16.00 2.22 21.54
CA SER A 136 -17.33 1.88 22.11
C SER A 136 -18.12 0.92 21.22
N ASP A 137 -19.03 0.16 21.83
CA ASP A 137 -19.86 -0.89 21.23
C ASP A 137 -20.30 -0.61 19.79
N GLY A 138 -20.07 -1.58 18.90
CA GLY A 138 -20.41 -1.47 17.49
C GLY A 138 -19.49 -2.28 16.58
N THR A 139 -19.70 -2.12 15.27
CA THR A 139 -18.88 -2.68 14.22
C THR A 139 -18.32 -1.60 13.32
N VAL A 140 -17.21 -1.90 12.66
CA VAL A 140 -16.60 -1.04 11.63
C VAL A 140 -16.22 -1.90 10.43
N SER A 141 -16.44 -1.33 9.25
CA SER A 141 -16.01 -1.83 7.96
C SER A 141 -15.87 -0.67 6.99
N GLY A 142 -15.17 -0.91 5.89
CA GLY A 142 -15.30 -0.07 4.70
C GLY A 142 -16.62 -0.33 3.96
N PRO A 143 -16.93 0.48 2.93
CA PRO A 143 -18.07 0.28 2.04
C PRO A 143 -18.14 -1.15 1.49
N ASP A 144 -19.26 -1.84 1.75
CA ASP A 144 -19.52 -3.25 1.39
C ASP A 144 -18.50 -4.27 1.95
N GLY A 145 -17.72 -3.88 2.95
CA GLY A 145 -16.73 -4.75 3.60
C GLY A 145 -17.33 -5.62 4.70
N LEU A 146 -16.65 -6.73 5.00
CA LEU A 146 -16.94 -7.57 6.15
C LEU A 146 -16.86 -6.76 7.45
N ALA A 147 -17.92 -6.82 8.26
CA ALA A 147 -18.00 -6.09 9.52
C ALA A 147 -17.11 -6.71 10.59
N ILE A 148 -16.34 -5.88 11.29
CA ILE A 148 -15.51 -6.29 12.42
C ILE A 148 -16.00 -5.59 13.68
N SER A 149 -16.14 -6.31 14.79
CA SER A 149 -16.51 -5.68 16.06
C SER A 149 -15.37 -4.79 16.58
N ASN A 150 -15.74 -3.65 17.17
CA ASN A 150 -14.77 -2.74 17.77
C ASN A 150 -13.95 -3.41 18.88
N ALA A 151 -14.58 -4.27 19.68
CA ALA A 151 -13.91 -5.06 20.72
C ALA A 151 -12.85 -6.03 20.15
N SER A 152 -13.13 -6.68 19.02
CA SER A 152 -12.14 -7.53 18.34
C SER A 152 -10.97 -6.72 17.77
N LEU A 153 -11.25 -5.57 17.14
CA LEU A 153 -10.19 -4.67 16.65
C LEU A 153 -9.31 -4.17 17.78
N HIS A 154 -9.90 -3.72 18.90
CA HIS A 154 -9.15 -3.23 20.04
C HIS A 154 -8.16 -4.28 20.55
N ARG A 155 -8.62 -5.51 20.78
CA ARG A 155 -7.77 -6.64 21.20
C ARG A 155 -6.61 -6.91 20.22
N MET A 156 -6.86 -6.80 18.92
CA MET A 156 -5.81 -6.99 17.91
C MET A 156 -4.79 -5.85 17.91
N LEU A 157 -5.25 -4.60 18.01
CA LEU A 157 -4.37 -3.41 18.01
C LEU A 157 -3.47 -3.36 19.26
N GLU A 158 -3.90 -3.98 20.36
CA GLU A 158 -3.13 -4.16 21.59
C GLU A 158 -2.14 -5.34 21.55
N SER A 159 -2.15 -6.13 20.47
CA SER A 159 -1.19 -7.23 20.31
C SER A 159 0.24 -6.69 20.29
N ARG A 160 1.14 -7.40 20.96
CA ARG A 160 2.57 -7.07 21.02
C ARG A 160 3.40 -8.14 20.34
N LEU A 161 4.53 -7.73 19.80
CA LEU A 161 5.54 -8.65 19.29
C LEU A 161 6.24 -9.32 20.48
N GLY A 162 6.33 -10.65 20.44
CA GLY A 162 7.15 -11.45 21.35
C GLY A 162 8.26 -12.19 20.60
N ASP A 163 9.04 -12.99 21.32
CA ASP A 163 10.18 -13.74 20.77
C ASP A 163 9.78 -15.02 20.00
N GLY A 164 8.48 -15.29 19.87
CA GLY A 164 7.92 -16.50 19.25
C GLY A 164 6.96 -16.23 18.09
N PRO A 165 6.34 -17.28 17.52
CA PRO A 165 5.33 -17.13 16.48
C PRO A 165 4.15 -16.31 17.02
N LEU A 166 3.80 -15.24 16.30
CA LEU A 166 2.71 -14.37 16.70
C LEU A 166 1.37 -15.10 16.58
N VAL A 167 0.63 -15.17 17.68
CA VAL A 167 -0.72 -15.75 17.77
C VAL A 167 -1.68 -14.67 18.22
N VAL A 168 -2.77 -14.46 17.46
CA VAL A 168 -3.78 -13.44 17.74
C VAL A 168 -5.19 -14.02 17.57
N PRO A 169 -6.21 -13.49 18.26
CA PRO A 169 -7.58 -13.86 17.97
C PRO A 169 -8.00 -13.33 16.60
N SER A 170 -8.77 -14.11 15.85
CA SER A 170 -9.41 -13.66 14.62
C SER A 170 -10.30 -12.43 14.90
N PRO A 171 -10.27 -11.40 14.04
CA PRO A 171 -11.20 -10.27 14.14
C PRO A 171 -12.67 -10.70 14.03
N PHE A 172 -12.93 -11.79 13.31
CA PHE A 172 -14.27 -12.17 12.88
C PHE A 172 -14.89 -13.21 13.81
N THR A 173 -14.12 -14.26 14.12
CA THR A 173 -14.61 -15.42 14.89
C THR A 173 -14.06 -15.46 16.31
N GLY A 174 -13.00 -14.70 16.60
CA GLY A 174 -12.27 -14.78 17.86
C GLY A 174 -11.40 -16.03 18.01
N ALA A 175 -11.38 -16.94 17.03
CA ALA A 175 -10.55 -18.14 17.07
C ALA A 175 -9.05 -17.76 17.10
N PRO A 176 -8.21 -18.48 17.86
CA PRO A 176 -6.76 -18.22 17.87
C PRO A 176 -6.14 -18.57 16.52
N LEU A 177 -5.38 -17.64 15.94
CA LEU A 177 -4.71 -17.78 14.66
C LEU A 177 -3.21 -17.54 14.81
N ARG A 178 -2.42 -18.42 14.21
CA ARG A 178 -0.96 -18.26 14.08
C ARG A 178 -0.63 -17.49 12.81
N THR A 179 0.39 -16.65 12.87
CA THR A 179 0.92 -15.97 11.67
C THR A 179 1.32 -16.98 10.60
N GLN A 180 0.84 -16.77 9.37
CA GLN A 180 1.19 -17.62 8.23
C GLN A 180 2.45 -17.13 7.52
N LEU A 181 2.68 -15.83 7.52
CA LEU A 181 3.78 -15.19 6.82
C LEU A 181 4.16 -13.90 7.55
N SER A 182 5.46 -13.67 7.70
CA SER A 182 6.00 -12.44 8.30
C SER A 182 7.14 -11.92 7.44
N PHE A 183 7.14 -10.63 7.12
CA PHE A 183 8.19 -10.00 6.30
C PHE A 183 8.38 -8.53 6.68
N ALA A 184 9.55 -8.00 6.36
CA ALA A 184 9.91 -6.59 6.57
C ALA A 184 9.83 -5.83 5.24
N LEU A 185 9.26 -4.63 5.28
CA LEU A 185 9.11 -3.76 4.11
C LEU A 185 9.07 -2.29 4.52
N ASP A 186 9.98 -1.45 4.01
CA ASP A 186 10.04 -0.01 4.30
C ASP A 186 9.98 0.33 5.80
N HIS A 187 10.76 -0.37 6.62
CA HIS A 187 10.75 -0.27 8.09
C HIS A 187 9.42 -0.64 8.76
N LEU A 188 8.58 -1.42 8.07
CA LEU A 188 7.38 -2.02 8.62
C LEU A 188 7.56 -3.53 8.71
N LEU A 189 7.30 -4.08 9.89
CA LEU A 189 7.17 -5.52 10.08
C LEU A 189 5.71 -5.91 9.85
N ILE A 190 5.45 -6.74 8.85
CA ILE A 190 4.11 -7.12 8.39
C ILE A 190 3.89 -8.59 8.69
N HIS A 191 2.80 -8.90 9.39
CA HIS A 191 2.37 -10.25 9.69
C HIS A 191 1.00 -10.52 9.07
N ARG A 192 0.88 -11.63 8.33
CA ARG A 192 -0.37 -12.08 7.70
C ARG A 192 -1.01 -13.22 8.49
N PHE A 193 -2.32 -13.13 8.65
CA PHE A 193 -3.17 -14.14 9.26
C PHE A 193 -4.30 -14.51 8.31
N TYR A 194 -4.89 -15.69 8.52
CA TYR A 194 -6.03 -16.16 7.74
C TYR A 194 -7.05 -16.83 8.64
N ASP A 195 -8.30 -16.38 8.56
CA ASP A 195 -9.45 -17.01 9.17
C ASP A 195 -10.08 -18.00 8.17
N PRO A 196 -10.06 -19.32 8.44
CA PRO A 196 -10.61 -20.31 7.52
C PRO A 196 -12.15 -20.33 7.46
N GLU A 197 -12.83 -19.86 8.49
CA GLU A 197 -14.29 -19.82 8.54
C GLU A 197 -14.83 -18.68 7.66
N GLN A 198 -14.21 -17.50 7.76
CA GLN A 198 -14.55 -16.36 6.90
C GLN A 198 -13.82 -16.37 5.55
N LYS A 199 -12.87 -17.30 5.37
CA LYS A 199 -11.96 -17.36 4.21
C LYS A 199 -11.27 -16.03 3.94
N ALA A 200 -10.87 -15.35 5.02
CA ALA A 200 -10.44 -13.96 4.99
C ALA A 200 -9.03 -13.82 5.56
N ALA A 201 -8.15 -13.14 4.83
CA ALA A 201 -6.85 -12.71 5.32
C ALA A 201 -6.92 -11.32 5.97
N PHE A 202 -6.04 -11.09 6.93
CA PHE A 202 -5.80 -9.78 7.53
C PHE A 202 -4.35 -9.64 7.95
N TYR A 203 -3.94 -8.40 8.22
CA TYR A 203 -2.57 -8.02 8.48
C TYR A 203 -2.47 -7.19 9.75
N LEU A 204 -1.45 -7.49 10.54
CA LEU A 204 -0.97 -6.63 11.62
C LEU A 204 0.42 -6.15 11.29
N ILE A 205 0.63 -4.84 11.47
CA ILE A 205 1.83 -4.16 10.96
C ILE A 205 2.39 -3.25 12.05
N TRP A 206 3.71 -3.34 12.29
CA TRP A 206 4.42 -2.51 13.27
C TRP A 206 5.56 -1.74 12.61
N PRO A 207 5.80 -0.48 13.00
CA PRO A 207 7.05 0.20 12.69
C PRO A 207 8.22 -0.53 13.37
N GLU A 208 9.28 -0.86 12.62
CA GLU A 208 10.43 -1.59 13.15
C GLU A 208 11.15 -0.83 14.26
N ARG A 209 11.20 0.50 14.16
CA ARG A 209 11.87 1.39 15.11
C ARG A 209 11.03 1.75 16.33
N ASP A 210 9.73 1.45 16.30
CA ASP A 210 8.78 1.82 17.35
C ASP A 210 7.79 0.67 17.58
N ARG A 211 8.28 -0.39 18.22
CA ARG A 211 7.53 -1.61 18.50
C ARG A 211 6.53 -1.46 19.66
N ASP A 212 6.64 -0.38 20.44
CA ASP A 212 5.73 -0.06 21.54
C ASP A 212 4.46 0.63 21.05
N ARG A 213 4.46 1.14 19.82
CA ARG A 213 3.28 1.69 19.18
C ARG A 213 2.24 0.60 18.90
N LYS A 214 0.96 0.96 19.03
CA LYS A 214 -0.17 0.12 18.63
C LYS A 214 0.01 -0.36 17.18
N ALA A 215 -0.35 -1.62 16.95
CA ALA A 215 -0.30 -2.20 15.62
C ALA A 215 -1.21 -1.43 14.66
N ILE A 216 -0.86 -1.46 13.38
CA ILE A 216 -1.76 -1.08 12.30
C ILE A 216 -2.53 -2.34 11.89
N PHE A 217 -3.82 -2.20 11.69
CA PHE A 217 -4.66 -3.28 11.16
C PHE A 217 -5.01 -3.01 9.69
N TYR A 218 -4.92 -4.03 8.85
CA TYR A 218 -5.42 -3.99 7.49
C TYR A 218 -6.19 -5.28 7.16
N SER A 219 -7.41 -5.16 6.64
CA SER A 219 -8.18 -6.28 6.10
C SER A 219 -8.77 -5.94 4.74
N PRO A 220 -8.36 -6.66 3.66
CA PRO A 220 -8.85 -6.39 2.31
C PRO A 220 -10.35 -6.66 2.15
N LEU A 221 -10.85 -7.80 2.67
CA LEU A 221 -12.28 -8.14 2.58
C LEU A 221 -13.16 -7.25 3.46
N SER A 222 -12.59 -6.65 4.50
CA SER A 222 -13.28 -5.63 5.30
C SER A 222 -13.15 -4.23 4.69
N ARG A 223 -12.32 -4.07 3.65
CA ARG A 223 -11.95 -2.78 3.04
C ARG A 223 -11.58 -1.75 4.09
N LEU A 224 -10.80 -2.16 5.08
CA LEU A 224 -10.53 -1.37 6.27
C LEU A 224 -9.04 -1.35 6.60
N ILE A 225 -8.53 -0.15 6.85
CA ILE A 225 -7.23 0.12 7.47
C ILE A 225 -7.47 0.90 8.76
N VAL A 226 -6.94 0.41 9.89
CA VAL A 226 -6.93 1.15 11.16
C VAL A 226 -5.50 1.59 11.43
N SER A 227 -5.23 2.89 11.33
CA SER A 227 -3.88 3.44 11.46
C SER A 227 -3.89 4.93 11.74
N ASP A 228 -2.92 5.37 12.53
CA ASP A 228 -2.57 6.79 12.70
C ASP A 228 -1.30 7.16 11.90
N LEU A 229 -0.76 6.26 11.09
CA LEU A 229 0.40 6.56 10.27
C LEU A 229 0.04 7.40 9.04
N PRO A 230 0.77 8.48 8.77
CA PRO A 230 0.74 9.14 7.47
C PRO A 230 1.09 8.12 6.37
N GLY A 231 0.27 8.05 5.32
CA GLY A 231 0.50 7.12 4.20
C GLY A 231 -0.04 5.70 4.41
N ALA A 232 -0.90 5.47 5.42
CA ALA A 232 -1.54 4.17 5.63
C ALA A 232 -2.26 3.63 4.37
N GLY A 233 -2.79 4.51 3.52
CA GLY A 233 -3.40 4.13 2.23
C GLY A 233 -2.45 3.44 1.23
N LEU A 234 -1.14 3.51 1.43
CA LEU A 234 -0.14 2.85 0.59
C LEU A 234 0.17 1.41 1.03
N ILE A 235 -0.26 1.01 2.23
CA ILE A 235 0.00 -0.34 2.77
C ILE A 235 -0.45 -1.45 1.81
N PRO A 236 -1.66 -1.41 1.22
CA PRO A 236 -2.07 -2.45 0.28
C PRO A 236 -1.13 -2.55 -0.92
N GLY A 237 -0.70 -1.40 -1.48
CA GLY A 237 0.21 -1.35 -2.63
C GLY A 237 1.58 -1.93 -2.31
N ARG A 238 2.10 -1.63 -1.11
CA ARG A 238 3.37 -2.19 -0.61
C ARG A 238 3.31 -3.71 -0.46
N ILE A 239 2.27 -4.24 0.19
CA ILE A 239 2.09 -5.69 0.36
C ILE A 239 1.91 -6.38 -1.00
N LEU A 240 1.12 -5.78 -1.89
CA LEU A 240 0.84 -6.34 -3.21
C LEU A 240 2.11 -6.36 -4.09
N GLY A 241 2.89 -5.29 -4.09
CA GLY A 241 4.20 -5.25 -4.75
C GLY A 241 5.19 -6.25 -4.17
N TRP A 242 5.16 -6.48 -2.85
CA TRP A 242 5.96 -7.52 -2.22
C TRP A 242 5.58 -8.92 -2.73
N TYR A 243 4.28 -9.25 -2.82
CA TYR A 243 3.84 -10.53 -3.39
C TYR A 243 4.26 -10.70 -4.85
N LEU A 244 4.18 -9.63 -5.64
CA LEU A 244 4.61 -9.62 -7.03
C LEU A 244 6.09 -10.01 -7.18
N SER A 245 6.94 -9.52 -6.27
CA SER A 245 8.39 -9.80 -6.29
C SER A 245 8.83 -11.04 -5.53
N HIS A 246 7.93 -11.70 -4.79
CA HIS A 246 8.22 -12.87 -3.96
C HIS A 246 7.23 -14.01 -4.25
N PRO A 247 7.21 -14.59 -5.46
CA PRO A 247 6.24 -15.63 -5.84
C PRO A 247 6.28 -16.87 -4.94
N GLU A 248 7.40 -17.13 -4.25
CA GLU A 248 7.54 -18.19 -3.26
C GLU A 248 6.60 -18.05 -2.04
N HIS A 249 6.02 -16.87 -1.81
CA HIS A 249 5.05 -16.64 -0.74
C HIS A 249 3.87 -17.61 -0.81
N VAL A 250 3.49 -18.04 -2.02
CA VAL A 250 2.41 -19.02 -2.25
C VAL A 250 2.69 -20.30 -1.47
N ARG A 251 3.89 -20.84 -1.62
CA ARG A 251 4.33 -22.05 -0.92
C ARG A 251 4.43 -21.79 0.58
N THR A 252 5.02 -20.67 0.99
CA THR A 252 5.15 -20.33 2.42
C THR A 252 3.79 -20.24 3.11
N VAL A 253 2.78 -19.65 2.46
CA VAL A 253 1.42 -19.58 3.01
C VAL A 253 0.74 -20.94 3.03
N ALA A 254 0.93 -21.77 2.00
CA ALA A 254 0.35 -23.11 1.93
C ALA A 254 0.93 -24.08 2.97
N GLU A 255 2.23 -23.97 3.26
CA GLU A 255 2.96 -24.79 4.22
C GLU A 255 2.91 -24.22 5.65
N ALA A 256 2.26 -23.07 5.85
CA ALA A 256 2.20 -22.41 7.14
C ALA A 256 1.51 -23.30 8.19
N PRO A 257 2.13 -23.51 9.36
CA PRO A 257 1.55 -24.34 10.41
C PRO A 257 0.24 -23.71 10.91
N ILE A 258 -0.79 -24.55 11.02
CA ILE A 258 -2.05 -24.18 11.66
C ILE A 258 -1.79 -24.00 13.15
N PHE A 259 -2.56 -23.13 13.80
CA PHE A 259 -2.55 -22.99 15.24
C PHE A 259 -2.85 -24.33 15.93
N GLU A 260 -2.03 -24.69 16.92
CA GLU A 260 -2.27 -25.85 17.78
C GLU A 260 -2.26 -25.47 19.26
N ALA A 261 -2.96 -26.23 20.12
CA ALA A 261 -3.01 -25.95 21.57
C ALA A 261 -1.62 -25.91 22.24
N ARG A 262 -0.61 -26.59 21.67
CA ARG A 262 0.78 -26.52 22.12
C ARG A 262 1.41 -25.12 21.93
N ASP A 263 0.93 -24.34 20.97
CA ASP A 263 1.39 -22.98 20.72
C ASP A 263 0.94 -22.01 21.83
N TYR A 264 -0.05 -22.39 22.64
CA TYR A 264 -0.43 -21.69 23.88
C TYR A 264 0.35 -22.19 25.12
N GLY A 265 1.33 -23.08 24.96
CA GLY A 265 2.04 -23.70 26.08
C GLY A 265 1.21 -24.72 26.88
N LEU A 266 -0.04 -25.00 26.49
CA LEU A 266 -0.93 -25.93 27.18
C LEU A 266 -0.43 -27.39 27.11
N GLY A 267 0.39 -27.72 26.10
CA GLY A 267 1.05 -29.03 26.01
C GLY A 267 2.18 -29.24 27.03
N GLN A 268 2.70 -28.17 27.64
CA GLN A 268 3.73 -28.24 28.69
C GLN A 268 3.14 -28.21 30.11
N ALA A 269 1.92 -27.68 30.29
CA ALA A 269 1.25 -27.70 31.59
C ALA A 269 0.99 -29.13 32.10
N SER A 270 0.72 -30.09 31.21
CA SER A 270 0.60 -31.51 31.56
C SER A 270 1.92 -32.16 31.98
N LYS A 271 3.07 -31.57 31.61
CA LYS A 271 4.41 -32.03 32.04
C LYS A 271 4.87 -31.37 33.35
N LEU A 272 4.20 -30.31 33.81
CA LEU A 272 4.53 -29.62 35.06
C LEU A 272 4.16 -30.41 36.32
N LYS A 273 3.52 -31.58 36.19
CA LYS A 273 3.32 -32.52 37.30
C LYS A 273 4.49 -33.50 37.51
N ASP A 274 5.46 -33.55 36.59
CA ASP A 274 6.59 -34.48 36.69
C ASP A 274 7.94 -33.74 36.71
N GLY A 275 8.32 -33.23 37.89
CA GLY A 275 9.72 -33.06 38.33
C GLY A 275 10.62 -32.02 37.63
N PRO A 276 11.71 -31.55 38.28
CA PRO A 276 12.27 -30.23 38.00
C PRO A 276 13.39 -30.17 36.96
N ALA A 277 13.40 -29.01 36.30
CA ALA A 277 14.53 -28.20 35.82
C ALA A 277 15.66 -28.86 35.02
N GLN A 278 15.77 -28.47 33.75
CA GLN A 278 17.06 -28.13 33.14
C GLN A 278 16.87 -27.10 32.02
N SER A 279 17.27 -25.86 32.31
CA SER A 279 17.40 -24.76 31.36
C SER A 279 18.69 -24.93 30.57
N SER A 280 18.59 -25.11 29.26
CA SER A 280 19.70 -24.89 28.33
C SER A 280 19.40 -23.61 27.55
N ALA A 281 20.05 -22.53 27.96
CA ALA A 281 20.09 -21.28 27.22
C ALA A 281 20.98 -21.47 25.99
N GLU A 282 20.42 -21.28 24.79
CA GLU A 282 21.17 -21.24 23.54
C GLU A 282 21.28 -19.78 23.09
N GLN A 283 22.53 -19.31 22.97
CA GLN A 283 22.91 -17.93 22.70
C GLN A 283 22.68 -17.58 21.22
N ILE A 284 22.03 -16.45 20.94
CA ILE A 284 21.96 -15.83 19.60
C ILE A 284 22.92 -14.61 19.58
N PRO A 285 23.79 -14.45 18.58
CA PRO A 285 24.69 -13.29 18.50
C PRO A 285 23.95 -12.04 17.94
N PRO A 286 24.38 -10.82 18.33
CA PRO A 286 23.70 -9.58 17.94
C PRO A 286 24.04 -9.17 16.49
N ARG A 287 23.02 -8.83 15.69
CA ARG A 287 23.19 -8.15 14.39
C ARG A 287 23.21 -6.63 14.59
N GLN A 288 24.19 -5.98 13.97
CA GLN A 288 24.38 -4.52 13.99
C GLN A 288 23.36 -3.77 13.10
N PRO A 289 23.01 -2.52 13.44
CA PRO A 289 22.10 -1.70 12.65
C PRO A 289 22.84 -0.97 11.52
N HIS A 290 22.36 -1.10 10.29
CA HIS A 290 22.78 -0.23 9.18
C HIS A 290 21.85 0.98 9.07
N GLY A 291 22.46 2.15 8.97
CA GLY A 291 21.84 3.47 9.10
C GLY A 291 20.91 3.86 7.95
N GLU A 292 19.98 4.73 8.30
CA GLU A 292 18.98 5.39 7.47
C GLU A 292 19.58 6.42 6.50
N ALA A 293 18.96 6.54 5.32
CA ALA A 293 18.81 7.83 4.64
C ALA A 293 17.51 7.81 3.81
N ILE A 294 16.46 8.45 4.34
CA ILE A 294 15.20 8.68 3.63
C ILE A 294 15.47 9.74 2.53
N SER A 295 15.11 9.42 1.29
CA SER A 295 15.27 10.31 0.12
C SER A 295 14.42 11.58 0.25
N ASP A 296 15.03 12.76 0.03
CA ASP A 296 14.40 14.10 0.07
C ASP A 296 13.23 14.29 -0.92
N SER A 297 13.04 13.37 -1.86
CA SER A 297 11.86 13.35 -2.74
C SER A 297 10.57 12.97 -1.99
N TRP A 298 10.68 12.28 -0.86
CA TRP A 298 9.55 11.86 -0.02
C TRP A 298 9.12 12.92 1.01
N THR A 299 9.99 13.88 1.34
CA THR A 299 9.62 15.05 2.16
C THR A 299 8.71 16.01 1.39
N PHE A 300 8.88 16.14 0.07
CA PHE A 300 8.01 16.95 -0.78
C PHE A 300 6.54 16.47 -0.81
N LEU A 301 6.31 15.15 -0.87
CA LEU A 301 4.96 14.57 -0.77
C LEU A 301 4.37 14.69 0.65
N ARG A 302 5.22 14.66 1.69
CA ARG A 302 4.79 14.93 3.08
C ARG A 302 4.33 16.37 3.27
N GLU A 303 5.01 17.34 2.66
CA GLU A 303 4.69 18.76 2.82
C GLU A 303 3.44 19.17 2.03
N THR A 304 3.25 18.60 0.84
CA THR A 304 2.03 18.81 0.03
C THR A 304 0.81 18.10 0.61
N ALA A 305 0.95 16.90 1.17
CA ALA A 305 -0.14 16.19 1.85
C ALA A 305 -0.51 16.78 3.23
N ALA A 306 0.40 17.51 3.88
CA ALA A 306 0.17 18.14 5.18
C ALA A 306 -0.43 19.56 5.11
N GLY A 307 -0.78 20.05 3.91
CA GLY A 307 -1.52 21.31 3.74
C GLY A 307 -0.76 22.58 4.18
N LYS A 308 0.57 22.54 4.33
CA LYS A 308 1.37 23.73 4.65
C LYS A 308 1.80 24.44 3.37
N THR A 309 0.94 25.31 2.88
CA THR A 309 1.34 26.34 1.92
C THR A 309 2.22 27.38 2.63
N SER A 310 3.42 27.61 2.13
CA SER A 310 4.08 28.92 2.26
C SER A 310 4.10 29.56 0.88
N SER A 311 3.32 30.62 0.80
CA SER A 311 3.18 31.56 -0.30
C SER A 311 4.55 32.14 -0.73
N ALA A 312 4.86 32.07 -2.03
CA ALA A 312 5.32 33.21 -2.83
C ALA A 312 5.87 32.76 -4.21
N ALA A 313 4.99 32.68 -5.20
CA ALA A 313 5.34 33.00 -6.59
C ALA A 313 4.14 33.71 -7.21
N LEU A 314 4.20 35.04 -7.13
CA LEU A 314 3.26 35.98 -7.73
C LEU A 314 3.17 35.75 -9.25
N LEU A 315 1.97 35.43 -9.73
CA LEU A 315 1.57 35.71 -11.12
C LEU A 315 0.66 36.94 -11.13
N PRO A 316 0.79 37.82 -12.14
CA PRO A 316 0.15 39.12 -12.15
C PRO A 316 -1.36 39.03 -12.31
N SER A 317 -2.06 39.86 -11.53
CA SER A 317 -3.50 40.12 -11.58
C SER A 317 -3.96 40.48 -13.01
N THR A 318 -4.60 39.54 -13.70
CA THR A 318 -5.43 39.85 -14.87
C THR A 318 -6.84 40.24 -14.40
N LYS A 319 -7.17 41.50 -14.66
CA LYS A 319 -8.48 42.14 -14.46
C LYS A 319 -9.63 41.25 -14.93
N ALA A 320 -10.65 41.13 -14.09
CA ALA A 320 -11.98 40.69 -14.48
C ALA A 320 -12.54 41.61 -15.58
N PRO A 321 -13.21 41.06 -16.62
CA PRO A 321 -14.03 41.87 -17.49
C PRO A 321 -15.37 42.19 -16.79
N GLU A 322 -15.62 43.48 -16.60
CA GLU A 322 -16.93 44.01 -16.25
C GLU A 322 -17.97 43.66 -17.34
N PRO A 323 -19.18 43.22 -16.98
CA PRO A 323 -20.27 43.12 -17.93
C PRO A 323 -20.85 44.50 -18.24
N ILE A 324 -20.77 44.88 -19.52
CA ILE A 324 -21.45 46.06 -20.08
C ILE A 324 -22.96 45.89 -19.95
N THR A 325 -23.57 46.87 -19.27
CA THR A 325 -25.01 47.09 -19.20
C THR A 325 -25.62 47.48 -20.55
N SER A 326 -26.64 46.74 -20.99
CA SER A 326 -27.85 47.20 -21.69
C SER A 326 -28.75 45.97 -21.87
N ARG A 327 -30.09 45.97 -21.83
CA ARG A 327 -31.13 47.00 -21.90
C ARG A 327 -32.43 46.33 -21.40
N LYS A 328 -33.25 47.07 -20.66
CA LYS A 328 -34.63 46.69 -20.28
C LYS A 328 -35.48 46.48 -21.54
N THR A 329 -36.26 45.39 -21.60
CA THR A 329 -37.66 45.36 -22.05
C THR A 329 -38.30 43.99 -21.85
N GLY A 330 -39.43 43.96 -21.12
CA GLY A 330 -40.60 43.17 -21.53
C GLY A 330 -40.84 41.80 -20.90
N GLN A 331 -42.03 41.69 -20.31
CA GLN A 331 -42.87 40.49 -20.15
C GLN A 331 -42.59 39.51 -19.01
N GLU A 332 -43.22 39.82 -17.87
CA GLU A 332 -43.80 38.83 -16.98
C GLU A 332 -44.90 38.03 -17.72
N SER A 333 -44.75 36.71 -17.76
CA SER A 333 -45.85 35.75 -17.95
C SER A 333 -45.67 34.69 -16.86
N GLY A 334 -46.63 34.42 -15.98
CA GLY A 334 -48.04 34.17 -16.28
C GLY A 334 -48.41 32.69 -16.10
N LEU A 335 -47.58 31.86 -15.45
CA LEU A 335 -47.86 30.41 -15.28
C LEU A 335 -47.62 29.85 -13.87
N LEU A 336 -46.77 30.47 -13.04
CA LEU A 336 -46.45 29.89 -11.71
C LEU A 336 -47.32 30.42 -10.55
N ARG A 337 -48.19 31.41 -10.78
CA ARG A 337 -49.06 31.98 -9.74
C ARG A 337 -50.45 31.34 -9.66
N ARG A 338 -50.82 30.44 -10.58
CA ARG A 338 -52.16 29.79 -10.61
C ARG A 338 -52.25 28.38 -10.02
N LEU A 339 -51.13 27.69 -9.78
CA LEU A 339 -51.18 26.29 -9.31
C LEU A 339 -51.19 26.09 -7.79
N ARG A 340 -51.01 27.15 -6.98
CA ARG A 340 -51.08 27.05 -5.50
C ARG A 340 -52.49 27.27 -4.90
N SER A 341 -53.54 27.39 -5.72
CA SER A 341 -54.91 27.65 -5.23
C SER A 341 -55.85 26.43 -5.17
N PHE A 342 -55.37 25.21 -5.45
CA PHE A 342 -56.23 24.02 -5.52
C PHE A 342 -56.04 22.96 -4.43
N PHE A 343 -55.15 23.14 -3.46
CA PHE A 343 -54.91 22.15 -2.40
C PHE A 343 -55.32 22.59 -0.97
N GLN A 344 -56.27 23.52 -0.86
CA GLN A 344 -56.99 23.77 0.39
C GLN A 344 -58.51 23.74 0.15
N LYS A 345 -59.07 22.52 0.16
CA LYS A 345 -60.41 22.15 0.70
C LYS A 345 -60.83 20.78 0.19
N LYS A 346 -60.53 19.73 0.95
CA LYS A 346 -61.53 18.88 1.60
C LYS A 346 -60.86 17.96 2.60
#